data_AF-A0A2V5S274-F1
#
_entry.id   AF-A0A2V5S274-F1
#
_cell.length_a   1.000
_cell.length_b   1.000
_cell.length_c   1.000
_cell.angle_alpha   90.00
_cell.angle_beta   90.00
_cell.angle_gamma   90.00
#
_symmetry.space_group_name_H-M   'P 1'
#
loop_
_entity.id
_entity.type
_entity.pdbx_description
1 polymer ?
#
loop_
_entity_poly.entity_id
_entity_poly.type
_entity_poly.pdbx_seq_one_letter_code
_entity_poly.pdbx_strand_id
1 'polypeptide(L)' 'LGLPWPKGMQVASIGPITSKTARDHGLKIDIEARSHDIDGLVQAIRDFFER' A
#
# COMPACT_ATOMS: atom_id res chain seq x y z
N LEU A 1 11.53 16.69 -1.44
CA LEU A 1 10.56 17.80 -1.30
C LEU A 1 10.22 18.12 0.15
N GLY A 2 10.46 17.22 1.13
CA GLY A 2 10.21 17.51 2.56
C GLY A 2 8.73 17.76 2.87
N LEU A 3 7.83 17.33 1.98
CA LEU A 3 6.41 17.55 2.10
C LEU A 3 5.83 16.57 3.12
N PRO A 4 4.86 17.01 3.92
CA PRO A 4 4.14 16.10 4.81
C PRO A 4 3.36 15.07 3.99
N TRP A 5 3.11 13.92 4.58
CA TRP A 5 2.21 12.93 4.02
C TRP A 5 0.79 13.53 3.92
N PRO A 6 0.08 13.42 2.78
CA PRO A 6 -1.26 13.96 2.65
C PRO A 6 -2.23 13.32 3.66
N LYS A 7 -3.14 14.14 4.20
CA LYS A 7 -4.19 13.65 5.09
C LYS A 7 -5.11 12.68 4.33
N GLY A 8 -5.38 11.53 4.93
CA GLY A 8 -6.24 10.50 4.33
C GLY A 8 -5.60 9.72 3.18
N MET A 9 -4.30 9.88 2.93
CA MET A 9 -3.60 9.07 1.93
C MET A 9 -3.59 7.60 2.33
N GLN A 10 -4.05 6.75 1.42
CA GLN A 10 -4.02 5.30 1.57
C GLN A 10 -2.77 4.73 0.91
N VAL A 11 -2.15 3.76 1.57
CA VAL A 11 -0.90 3.16 1.11
C VAL A 11 -1.13 1.70 0.74
N ALA A 12 -0.88 1.39 -0.53
CA ALA A 12 -0.84 0.03 -1.04
C ALA A 12 0.59 -0.45 -1.22
N SER A 13 0.84 -1.72 -0.93
CA SER A 13 2.12 -2.38 -1.18
C SER A 13 1.94 -3.60 -2.08
N ILE A 14 2.96 -3.86 -2.91
CA ILE A 14 2.99 -5.03 -3.81
C ILE A 14 3.28 -6.34 -3.07
N GLY A 15 3.68 -6.30 -1.79
CA GLY A 15 4.10 -7.50 -1.08
C GLY A 15 4.60 -7.28 0.35
N PRO A 16 4.80 -8.38 1.10
CA PRO A 16 5.09 -8.36 2.54
C PRO A 16 6.46 -7.76 2.85
N ILE A 17 7.45 -7.90 1.97
CA ILE A 17 8.77 -7.29 2.16
C ILE A 17 8.65 -5.76 2.07
N THR A 18 7.99 -5.26 1.03
CA THR A 18 7.73 -3.82 0.86
C THR A 18 6.88 -3.28 2.01
N SER A 19 5.87 -4.01 2.44
CA SER A 19 5.05 -3.63 3.59
C SER A 19 5.84 -3.55 4.88
N LYS A 20 6.74 -4.51 5.11
CA LYS A 20 7.63 -4.49 6.28
C LYS A 20 8.49 -3.23 6.26
N THR A 21 9.19 -2.97 5.16
CA THR A 21 10.01 -1.77 5.01
C THR A 21 9.20 -0.49 5.23
N ALA A 22 8.02 -0.38 4.63
CA ALA A 22 7.16 0.78 4.81
C ALA A 22 6.76 0.99 6.28
N ARG A 23 6.40 -0.10 6.99
CA ARG A 23 6.09 -0.07 8.43
C ARG A 23 7.30 0.33 9.27
N ASP A 24 8.48 -0.19 8.94
CA ASP A 24 9.74 0.17 9.61
C ASP A 24 10.07 1.67 9.46
N HIS A 25 9.61 2.29 8.36
CA HIS A 25 9.70 3.73 8.11
C HIS A 25 8.50 4.54 8.61
N GLY A 26 7.61 3.94 9.41
CA GLY A 26 6.48 4.63 10.04
C GLY A 26 5.26 4.85 9.13
N LEU A 27 5.22 4.22 7.95
CA LEU A 27 4.02 4.23 7.11
C LEU A 27 3.03 3.16 7.59
N LYS A 28 1.77 3.56 7.67
CA LYS A 28 0.66 2.62 7.79
C LYS A 28 0.36 2.05 6.41
N ILE A 29 0.37 0.72 6.29
CA ILE A 29 -0.09 0.01 5.09
C ILE A 29 -1.57 -0.28 5.24
N ASP A 30 -2.39 0.23 4.32
CA ASP A 30 -3.84 -0.01 4.28
C ASP A 30 -4.17 -1.22 3.40
N ILE A 31 -3.35 -1.48 2.38
CA ILE A 31 -3.57 -2.53 1.38
C ILE A 31 -2.25 -3.26 1.13
N GLU A 32 -2.25 -4.58 1.22
CA GLU A 32 -1.13 -5.44 0.81
C GLU A 32 -1.65 -6.42 -0.25
N ALA A 33 -1.01 -6.43 -1.42
CA ALA A 33 -1.38 -7.32 -2.50
C ALA A 33 -1.14 -8.79 -2.10
N ARG A 34 -2.09 -9.68 -2.42
CA ARG A 34 -1.92 -11.14 -2.19
C ARG A 34 -0.96 -11.77 -3.20
N SER A 35 -1.01 -11.30 -4.44
CA SER A 35 -0.10 -11.68 -5.51
C SER A 35 0.92 -10.57 -5.71
N HIS A 36 2.19 -10.95 -5.83
CA HIS A 36 3.35 -10.04 -5.89
C HIS A 36 3.65 -9.57 -7.31
N ASP A 37 2.60 -9.28 -8.07
CA ASP A 37 2.64 -8.86 -9.46
C ASP A 37 1.75 -7.62 -9.65
N ILE A 38 1.78 -7.08 -10.88
CA ILE A 38 1.03 -5.86 -11.21
C ILE A 38 -0.47 -6.11 -11.08
N ASP A 39 -0.97 -7.24 -11.59
CA ASP A 39 -2.39 -7.57 -11.57
C ASP A 39 -2.91 -7.73 -10.13
N GLY A 40 -2.12 -8.35 -9.25
CA GLY A 40 -2.41 -8.50 -7.84
C GLY A 40 -2.51 -7.17 -7.10
N LEU A 41 -1.59 -6.24 -7.38
CA LEU A 41 -1.64 -4.90 -6.79
C LEU A 41 -2.83 -4.10 -7.29
N VAL A 42 -3.10 -4.13 -8.60
CA VAL A 42 -4.26 -3.45 -9.20
C VAL A 42 -5.55 -4.00 -8.59
N GLN A 43 -5.69 -5.32 -8.49
CA GLN A 43 -6.88 -5.93 -7.90
C GLN A 43 -7.03 -5.56 -6.42
N ALA A 44 -5.94 -5.55 -5.64
CA ALA A 44 -6.00 -5.18 -4.23
C ALA A 44 -6.45 -3.72 -4.03
N ILE A 45 -6.02 -2.81 -4.91
CA ILE A 45 -6.47 -1.40 -4.91
C ILE A 45 -7.96 -1.32 -5.28
N ARG A 46 -8.39 -2.05 -6.32
CA ARG A 46 -9.80 -2.08 -6.73
C ARG A 46 -10.70 -2.61 -5.61
N ASP A 47 -10.37 -3.77 -5.05
CA ASP A 47 -11.11 -4.40 -3.95
C ASP A 47 -11.25 -3.48 -2.74
N PHE A 48 -10.28 -2.60 -2.53
CA PHE A 48 -10.30 -1.66 -1.42
C PHE A 48 -11.26 -0.49 -1.64
N PHE A 49 -11.38 0.04 -2.87
CA PHE A 49 -12.27 1.16 -3.20
C PHE A 49 -13.67 0.75 -3.66
N GLU A 50 -13.85 -0.51 -4.08
CA GLU A 50 -15.16 -1.07 -4.44
C GLU A 50 -16.00 -1.46 -3.21
N ARG A 51 -15.44 -1.31 -2.00
CA ARG A 51 -16.12 -1.52 -0.70
C ARG A 51 -16.63 -0.22 -0.12
#